data_AF-A0A351MJJ8-F1
#
_entry.id   AF-A0A351MJJ8-F1
#
_cell.length_a   1.000
_cell.length_b   1.000
_cell.length_c   1.000
_cell.angle_alpha   90.00
_cell.angle_beta   90.00
_cell.angle_gamma   90.00
#
_symmetry.space_group_name_H-M   'P 1'
#
loop_
_entity.id
_entity.type
_entity.pdbx_description
1 polymer ?
#
loop_
_entity_poly.entity_id
_entity_poly.type
_entity_poly.pdbx_seq_one_letter_code
_entity_poly.pdbx_strand_id
1 'polypeptide(L)'
;MPVRWPLLTLAALALAGLGPDAAAQGGLSVEIEPTTTAINLAPNGSFENLGADGRPTGWQFNARQTDATLTVISPGATGQHAVRLTNSTLQAPHVYGSLVAGEITVQPHTAYTLSCRVRSGAKVGAAWIGGGQGWNWRLSFPATNGEWRRIHQSWVTGDETTIPLLLV
;
A
#
# COMPACT_ATOMS: atom_id res chain seq x y z
N MET A 1 -30.16 15.43 -8.93
CA MET A 1 -29.42 15.49 -10.22
C MET A 1 -28.53 14.25 -10.32
N PRO A 2 -28.27 13.72 -11.53
CA PRO A 2 -27.66 12.39 -11.70
C PRO A 2 -26.16 12.32 -11.42
N VAL A 3 -25.72 11.10 -11.13
CA VAL A 3 -24.37 10.62 -10.74
C VAL A 3 -23.28 10.94 -11.77
N ARG A 4 -22.06 11.26 -11.30
CA ARG A 4 -20.77 10.86 -11.93
C ARG A 4 -19.60 10.93 -10.92
N TRP A 5 -18.78 9.88 -10.92
CA TRP A 5 -17.62 9.60 -10.04
C TRP A 5 -16.32 10.19 -10.64
N PRO A 6 -15.14 10.34 -9.93
CA PRO A 6 -14.42 9.26 -9.18
C PRO A 6 -13.20 9.69 -8.22
N LEU A 7 -12.00 9.08 -7.96
CA LEU A 7 -11.23 7.84 -8.38
C LEU A 7 -10.03 7.33 -7.44
N LEU A 8 -9.66 7.85 -6.23
CA LEU A 8 -8.40 7.65 -5.35
C LEU A 8 -7.28 6.54 -5.61
N THR A 9 -5.98 6.70 -5.23
CA THR A 9 -4.83 6.02 -5.96
C THR A 9 -3.49 5.54 -5.27
N LEU A 10 -2.66 4.66 -5.93
CA LEU A 10 -1.50 3.87 -5.38
C LEU A 10 -0.19 3.55 -6.22
N ALA A 11 0.98 3.47 -5.55
CA ALA A 11 2.25 2.77 -5.95
C ALA A 11 3.20 2.46 -4.75
N ALA A 12 4.13 1.48 -4.83
CA ALA A 12 4.94 0.95 -3.70
C ALA A 12 6.41 0.53 -4.00
N LEU A 13 7.29 0.64 -2.98
CA LEU A 13 8.69 0.17 -2.93
C LEU A 13 9.14 -0.06 -1.45
N ALA A 14 10.21 -0.82 -1.24
CA ALA A 14 10.70 -1.40 0.04
C ALA A 14 12.24 -1.22 0.15
N LEU A 15 13.01 -1.54 1.22
CA LEU A 15 12.82 -1.76 2.68
C LEU A 15 14.23 -1.89 3.33
N ALA A 16 14.41 -1.67 4.63
CA ALA A 16 15.60 -2.05 5.43
C ALA A 16 15.36 -1.90 6.96
N GLY A 17 16.23 -2.47 7.80
CA GLY A 17 16.27 -2.28 9.26
C GLY A 17 17.64 -2.72 9.84
N LEU A 18 18.03 -2.19 11.01
CA LEU A 18 19.34 -2.41 11.65
C LEU A 18 19.24 -2.50 13.19
N GLY A 19 20.22 -3.17 13.81
CA GLY A 19 20.43 -3.24 15.26
C GLY A 19 21.46 -2.21 15.79
N PRO A 20 21.72 -2.15 17.11
CA PRO A 20 22.41 -1.03 17.77
C PRO A 20 23.90 -1.27 18.10
N ASP A 21 24.49 -0.25 18.76
CA ASP A 21 25.82 -0.13 19.37
C ASP A 21 27.03 0.12 18.42
N ALA A 22 27.95 1.06 18.70
CA ALA A 22 28.01 2.09 19.76
C ALA A 22 28.90 3.31 19.40
N ALA A 23 28.87 4.33 20.26
CA ALA A 23 29.54 5.65 20.19
C ALA A 23 31.10 5.63 20.17
N ALA A 24 31.83 6.71 19.85
CA ALA A 24 31.60 7.92 19.03
C ALA A 24 32.90 8.79 19.05
N GLN A 25 33.23 9.51 17.96
CA GLN A 25 34.16 10.65 17.99
C GLN A 25 33.75 11.77 17.01
N GLY A 26 34.13 13.01 17.33
CA GLY A 26 33.57 14.22 16.70
C GLY A 26 34.18 14.59 15.34
N GLY A 27 33.53 14.17 14.27
CA GLY A 27 33.67 14.76 12.93
C GLY A 27 32.31 14.82 12.24
N LEU A 28 32.10 15.76 11.32
CA LEU A 28 30.93 15.74 10.41
C LEU A 28 31.21 14.77 9.24
N SER A 29 31.36 13.49 9.57
CA SER A 29 31.37 12.40 8.61
C SER A 29 29.95 12.21 8.06
N VAL A 30 29.72 12.62 6.81
CA VAL A 30 28.53 12.20 6.06
C VAL A 30 28.76 10.76 5.62
N GLU A 31 28.53 9.84 6.54
CA GLU A 31 28.54 8.41 6.28
C GLU A 31 27.31 8.06 5.45
N ILE A 32 27.52 7.86 4.15
CA ILE A 32 26.47 7.40 3.23
C ILE A 32 26.32 5.90 3.43
N GLU A 33 25.64 5.53 4.52
CA GLU A 33 25.14 4.19 4.78
C GLU A 33 24.45 3.67 3.50
N PRO A 34 25.03 2.66 2.82
CA PRO A 34 24.52 2.18 1.55
C PRO A 34 23.22 1.42 1.83
N THR A 35 22.09 2.13 1.77
CA THR A 35 20.77 1.58 2.06
C THR A 35 20.49 0.40 1.13
N THR A 36 20.75 -0.82 1.65
CA THR A 36 20.48 -2.08 0.96
C THR A 36 19.02 -2.04 0.54
N THR A 37 18.77 -1.92 -0.76
CA THR A 37 17.42 -1.79 -1.31
C THR A 37 16.76 -3.16 -1.23
N ALA A 38 16.23 -3.51 -0.04
CA ALA A 38 15.67 -4.83 0.18
C ALA A 38 14.46 -5.03 -0.74
N ILE A 39 14.38 -6.26 -1.26
CA ILE A 39 13.51 -6.61 -2.39
C ILE A 39 12.05 -6.29 -2.04
N ASN A 40 11.36 -5.55 -2.93
CA ASN A 40 9.94 -5.30 -2.76
C ASN A 40 9.17 -6.60 -2.99
N LEU A 41 8.60 -7.15 -1.92
CA LEU A 41 7.85 -8.40 -1.93
C LEU A 41 6.45 -8.24 -2.55
N ALA A 42 5.93 -7.00 -2.69
CA ALA A 42 4.63 -6.75 -3.29
C ALA A 42 4.68 -6.95 -4.83
N PRO A 43 3.96 -7.94 -5.40
CA PRO A 43 4.00 -8.22 -6.83
C PRO A 43 3.47 -7.02 -7.62
N ASN A 44 4.19 -6.60 -8.67
CA ASN A 44 3.84 -5.44 -9.47
C ASN A 44 3.53 -4.18 -8.61
N GLY A 45 4.28 -3.97 -7.52
CA GLY A 45 3.98 -2.92 -6.54
C GLY A 45 3.98 -1.48 -7.11
N SER A 46 4.57 -1.24 -8.28
CA SER A 46 4.51 0.04 -8.99
C SER A 46 3.26 0.22 -9.87
N PHE A 47 2.53 -0.85 -10.17
CA PHE A 47 1.35 -0.89 -11.06
C PHE A 47 1.60 -0.49 -12.53
N GLU A 48 2.87 -0.43 -12.95
CA GLU A 48 3.26 -0.10 -14.33
C GLU A 48 3.03 -1.27 -15.32
N ASN A 49 2.93 -2.52 -14.83
CA ASN A 49 2.59 -3.68 -15.65
C ASN A 49 1.07 -3.92 -15.64
N LEU A 50 0.41 -3.72 -16.77
CA LEU A 50 -1.03 -3.94 -16.93
C LEU A 50 -1.32 -5.22 -17.74
N GLY A 51 -2.32 -5.97 -17.31
CA GLY A 51 -2.88 -7.12 -18.02
C GLY A 51 -3.86 -6.72 -19.12
N ALA A 52 -4.35 -7.72 -19.86
CA ALA A 52 -5.26 -7.53 -20.99
C ALA A 52 -6.64 -6.94 -20.62
N ASP A 53 -7.00 -6.95 -19.33
CA ASP A 53 -8.21 -6.30 -18.79
C ASP A 53 -7.99 -4.83 -18.38
N GLY A 54 -6.80 -4.28 -18.64
CA GLY A 54 -6.40 -2.93 -18.26
C GLY A 54 -6.15 -2.74 -16.75
N ARG A 55 -6.12 -3.83 -15.97
CA ARG A 55 -5.80 -3.81 -14.55
C ARG A 55 -4.34 -4.23 -14.32
N PRO A 56 -3.76 -3.94 -13.16
CA PRO A 56 -2.38 -4.33 -12.89
C PRO A 56 -2.24 -5.84 -12.74
N THR A 57 -1.30 -6.42 -13.47
CA THR A 57 -0.95 -7.84 -13.39
C THR A 57 -0.66 -8.23 -11.94
N GLY A 58 -1.29 -9.31 -11.46
CA GLY A 58 -1.17 -9.81 -10.08
C GLY A 58 -2.19 -9.25 -9.08
N TRP A 59 -2.92 -8.17 -9.41
CA TRP A 59 -3.86 -7.54 -8.47
C TRP A 59 -5.32 -7.81 -8.83
N GLN A 60 -6.06 -8.41 -7.90
CA GLN A 60 -7.46 -8.79 -8.07
C GLN A 60 -8.40 -7.79 -7.39
N PHE A 61 -9.30 -7.18 -8.16
CA PHE A 61 -10.33 -6.27 -7.63
C PHE A 61 -11.65 -6.99 -7.39
N ASN A 62 -12.27 -6.71 -6.25
CA ASN A 62 -13.59 -7.20 -5.89
C ASN A 62 -14.40 -6.09 -5.20
N ALA A 63 -15.49 -5.64 -5.84
CA ALA A 63 -16.40 -4.62 -5.28
C ALA A 63 -17.33 -5.18 -4.17
N ARG A 64 -17.44 -6.51 -4.04
CA ARG A 64 -18.30 -7.20 -3.07
C ARG A 64 -19.74 -6.68 -3.10
N GLN A 65 -20.25 -6.20 -1.96
CA GLN A 65 -21.59 -5.63 -1.77
C GLN A 65 -21.56 -4.09 -1.79
N THR A 66 -20.63 -3.48 -2.54
CA THR A 66 -20.47 -2.02 -2.62
C THR A 66 -20.49 -1.52 -4.06
N ASP A 67 -20.76 -0.23 -4.21
CA ASP A 67 -20.56 0.56 -5.43
C ASP A 67 -19.06 0.83 -5.77
N ALA A 68 -18.14 0.07 -5.18
CA ALA A 68 -16.72 0.30 -5.38
C ALA A 68 -16.26 0.05 -6.83
N THR A 69 -15.29 0.85 -7.26
CA THR A 69 -14.74 0.85 -8.62
C THR A 69 -13.21 0.75 -8.60
N LEU A 70 -12.64 0.10 -9.61
CA LEU A 70 -11.21 0.13 -9.96
C LEU A 70 -11.03 0.58 -11.41
N THR A 71 -10.07 1.47 -11.65
CA THR A 71 -9.49 1.82 -12.97
C THR A 71 -7.96 1.99 -12.86
N VAL A 72 -7.32 2.77 -13.73
CA VAL A 72 -5.91 3.21 -13.65
C VAL A 72 -5.82 4.67 -14.13
N ILE A 73 -4.84 5.47 -13.66
CA ILE A 73 -4.53 6.80 -14.24
C ILE A 73 -3.04 7.00 -14.50
N SER A 74 -2.75 8.06 -15.27
CA SER A 74 -1.48 8.79 -15.30
C SER A 74 -1.72 10.25 -14.87
N PRO A 75 -0.73 10.96 -14.27
CA PRO A 75 0.54 10.43 -13.78
C PRO A 75 0.38 9.66 -12.46
N GLY A 76 1.24 8.66 -12.27
CA GLY A 76 1.42 7.97 -10.99
C GLY A 76 2.19 8.80 -9.97
N ALA A 77 2.56 8.18 -8.85
CA ALA A 77 3.30 8.85 -7.78
C ALA A 77 4.82 8.93 -8.03
N THR A 78 5.35 7.97 -8.79
CA THR A 78 6.78 7.82 -9.17
C THR A 78 6.93 7.12 -10.53
N GLY A 79 5.89 7.15 -11.35
CA GLY A 79 5.78 6.36 -12.59
C GLY A 79 4.58 6.82 -13.44
N GLN A 80 4.28 6.11 -14.52
CA GLN A 80 3.16 6.45 -15.40
C GLN A 80 1.81 6.00 -14.87
N HIS A 81 1.75 5.02 -13.97
CA HIS A 81 0.51 4.35 -13.58
C HIS A 81 0.30 4.36 -12.06
N ALA A 82 -0.98 4.29 -11.67
CA ALA A 82 -1.43 4.08 -10.30
C ALA A 82 -2.92 3.68 -10.28
N VAL A 83 -3.34 2.83 -9.33
CA VAL A 83 -4.65 2.14 -9.36
C VAL A 83 -5.84 2.95 -8.90
N ARG A 84 -6.88 2.95 -9.74
CA ARG A 84 -8.11 3.77 -9.75
C ARG A 84 -9.23 3.50 -8.73
N LEU A 85 -9.06 3.52 -7.39
CA LEU A 85 -10.10 3.08 -6.42
C LEU A 85 -11.11 4.18 -5.97
N THR A 86 -12.41 3.86 -5.97
CA THR A 86 -13.46 4.67 -5.29
C THR A 86 -14.58 3.81 -4.67
N ASN A 87 -15.28 4.33 -3.65
CA ASN A 87 -16.44 3.72 -2.96
C ASN A 87 -17.28 4.84 -2.30
N SER A 88 -18.61 4.72 -2.22
CA SER A 88 -19.53 5.63 -1.48
C SER A 88 -20.59 4.90 -0.65
N THR A 89 -20.64 3.58 -0.77
CA THR A 89 -21.45 2.71 0.09
C THR A 89 -21.12 2.98 1.56
N LEU A 90 -22.16 3.17 2.39
CA LEU A 90 -21.97 3.43 3.81
C LEU A 90 -21.23 2.28 4.49
N GLN A 91 -20.29 2.62 5.37
CA GLN A 91 -19.47 1.65 6.09
C GLN A 91 -20.36 0.76 6.98
N ALA A 92 -20.34 -0.55 6.72
CA ALA A 92 -20.97 -1.56 7.57
C ALA A 92 -20.06 -2.79 7.69
N PRO A 93 -20.21 -3.64 8.72
CA PRO A 93 -19.44 -4.88 8.85
C PRO A 93 -19.52 -5.74 7.59
N HIS A 94 -18.36 -6.20 7.10
CA HIS A 94 -18.20 -6.98 5.86
C HIS A 94 -18.58 -6.28 4.53
N VAL A 95 -19.10 -5.05 4.56
CA VAL A 95 -19.48 -4.26 3.38
C VAL A 95 -18.33 -3.31 3.00
N TYR A 96 -17.45 -3.78 2.12
CA TYR A 96 -16.31 -3.02 1.60
C TYR A 96 -15.86 -3.54 0.21
N GLY A 97 -15.36 -2.65 -0.64
CA GLY A 97 -14.59 -3.05 -1.83
C GLY A 97 -13.15 -3.40 -1.44
N SER A 98 -12.47 -4.23 -2.22
CA SER A 98 -11.07 -4.60 -1.94
C SER A 98 -10.25 -4.85 -3.20
N LEU A 99 -8.98 -4.44 -3.17
CA LEU A 99 -7.96 -4.76 -4.19
C LEU A 99 -6.85 -5.59 -3.51
N VAL A 100 -6.56 -6.78 -4.04
CA VAL A 100 -5.75 -7.80 -3.34
C VAL A 100 -4.58 -8.26 -4.22
N ALA A 101 -3.36 -8.26 -3.69
CA ALA A 101 -2.13 -8.66 -4.41
C ALA A 101 -1.90 -10.19 -4.41
N GLY A 102 -2.70 -10.92 -3.64
CA GLY A 102 -2.44 -12.31 -3.26
C GLY A 102 -1.69 -12.43 -1.93
N GLU A 103 -1.16 -13.62 -1.69
CA GLU A 103 -0.31 -13.93 -0.53
C GLU A 103 1.14 -13.52 -0.79
N ILE A 104 1.74 -12.84 0.17
CA ILE A 104 3.14 -12.42 0.17
C ILE A 104 3.92 -13.38 1.07
N THR A 105 4.90 -14.09 0.52
CA THR A 105 5.81 -14.95 1.30
C THR A 105 6.64 -14.11 2.25
N VAL A 106 6.67 -14.50 3.52
CA VAL A 106 7.43 -13.85 4.61
C VAL A 106 8.12 -14.90 5.46
N GLN A 107 9.06 -14.46 6.30
CA GLN A 107 9.70 -15.29 7.31
C GLN A 107 9.05 -15.03 8.68
N PRO A 108 8.88 -16.04 9.54
CA PRO A 108 8.48 -15.85 10.93
C PRO A 108 9.43 -14.91 11.70
N HIS A 109 8.91 -14.27 12.75
CA HIS A 109 9.65 -13.43 13.71
C HIS A 109 10.55 -12.35 13.07
N THR A 110 10.19 -11.90 11.87
CA THR A 110 11.02 -11.03 11.02
C THR A 110 10.39 -9.65 10.86
N ALA A 111 11.22 -8.61 10.94
CA ALA A 111 10.78 -7.23 10.82
C ALA A 111 10.54 -6.84 9.36
N TYR A 112 9.33 -6.37 9.06
CA TYR A 112 8.92 -5.89 7.74
C TYR A 112 8.46 -4.44 7.78
N THR A 113 8.48 -3.77 6.63
CA THR A 113 7.98 -2.40 6.46
C THR A 113 7.15 -2.28 5.19
N LEU A 114 5.88 -1.94 5.36
CA LEU A 114 4.94 -1.59 4.31
C LEU A 114 5.11 -0.10 4.04
N SER A 115 5.28 0.29 2.78
CA SER A 115 5.25 1.71 2.41
C SER A 115 4.52 1.93 1.10
N CYS A 116 3.78 3.03 1.04
CA CYS A 116 2.91 3.35 -0.07
C CYS A 116 2.91 4.86 -0.30
N ARG A 117 2.82 5.31 -1.56
CA ARG A 117 2.42 6.69 -1.88
C ARG A 117 0.93 6.74 -2.15
N VAL A 118 0.21 7.53 -1.36
CA VAL A 118 -1.25 7.70 -1.43
C VAL A 118 -1.61 9.14 -1.78
N ARG A 119 -2.77 9.30 -2.45
CA ARG A 119 -3.37 10.59 -2.79
C ARG A 119 -4.88 10.54 -2.59
N SER A 120 -5.38 11.38 -1.69
CA SER A 120 -6.77 11.39 -1.22
C SER A 120 -7.32 12.82 -1.12
N GLY A 121 -8.63 12.97 -0.89
CA GLY A 121 -9.26 14.28 -0.70
C GLY A 121 -9.11 14.83 0.72
N ALA A 122 -9.86 15.90 1.02
CA ALA A 122 -9.98 16.45 2.38
C ALA A 122 -10.82 15.59 3.35
N LYS A 123 -11.47 14.54 2.83
CA LYS A 123 -12.15 13.49 3.60
C LYS A 123 -11.74 12.14 3.04
N VAL A 124 -11.56 11.16 3.93
CA VAL A 124 -11.26 9.76 3.63
C VAL A 124 -12.18 8.91 4.50
N GLY A 125 -12.70 7.81 3.95
CA GLY A 125 -13.45 6.81 4.73
C GLY A 125 -12.52 5.91 5.54
N ALA A 126 -13.00 4.72 5.92
CA ALA A 126 -12.19 3.69 6.56
C ALA A 126 -11.27 2.94 5.57
N ALA A 127 -10.50 3.70 4.77
CA ALA A 127 -9.61 3.19 3.75
C ALA A 127 -8.20 2.91 4.29
N TRP A 128 -7.58 1.82 3.88
CA TRP A 128 -6.30 1.34 4.40
C TRP A 128 -5.57 0.41 3.43
N ILE A 129 -4.26 0.27 3.65
CA ILE A 129 -3.42 -0.81 3.11
C ILE A 129 -2.93 -1.67 4.27
N GLY A 130 -2.93 -2.99 4.12
CA GLY A 130 -2.61 -3.89 5.22
C GLY A 130 -2.98 -5.34 4.95
N GLY A 131 -3.00 -6.15 6.01
CA GLY A 131 -3.30 -7.57 5.92
C GLY A 131 -3.05 -8.31 7.22
N GLY A 132 -2.68 -9.59 7.11
CA GLY A 132 -2.47 -10.48 8.25
C GLY A 132 -3.77 -10.95 8.92
N GLN A 133 -3.62 -11.80 9.94
CA GLN A 133 -4.76 -12.39 10.65
C GLN A 133 -5.61 -11.30 11.33
N GLY A 134 -6.92 -11.27 11.04
CA GLY A 134 -7.84 -10.25 11.56
C GLY A 134 -7.55 -8.81 11.09
N TRP A 135 -6.69 -8.64 10.07
CA TRP A 135 -6.17 -7.35 9.61
C TRP A 135 -5.44 -6.60 10.74
N ASN A 136 -4.47 -7.25 11.36
CA ASN A 136 -3.72 -6.74 12.52
C ASN A 136 -2.75 -5.60 12.16
N TRP A 137 -2.08 -5.62 11.01
CA TRP A 137 -1.17 -4.54 10.55
C TRP A 137 -1.81 -3.59 9.52
N ARG A 138 -2.92 -2.95 9.87
CA ARG A 138 -3.59 -1.95 8.99
C ARG A 138 -2.98 -0.56 9.11
N LEU A 139 -2.52 -0.03 7.98
CA LEU A 139 -2.09 1.35 7.81
C LEU A 139 -3.17 2.18 7.11
N SER A 140 -3.91 2.97 7.89
CA SER A 140 -4.98 3.85 7.42
C SER A 140 -4.49 4.97 6.49
N PHE A 141 -5.30 5.34 5.50
CA PHE A 141 -4.98 6.42 4.57
C PHE A 141 -5.34 7.80 5.16
N PRO A 142 -4.38 8.72 5.33
CA PRO A 142 -4.67 10.08 5.77
C PRO A 142 -5.35 10.91 4.66
N ALA A 143 -6.01 11.99 5.05
CA ALA A 143 -6.37 13.06 4.12
C ALA A 143 -5.09 13.76 3.62
N THR A 144 -4.86 13.76 2.31
CA THR A 144 -3.69 14.40 1.67
C THR A 144 -4.03 15.67 0.91
N ASN A 145 -5.30 16.11 0.91
CA ASN A 145 -5.80 17.31 0.24
C ASN A 145 -5.43 17.40 -1.26
N GLY A 146 -5.30 16.25 -1.93
CA GLY A 146 -4.94 16.17 -3.34
C GLY A 146 -3.43 16.10 -3.63
N GLU A 147 -2.58 16.00 -2.61
CA GLU A 147 -1.13 15.77 -2.75
C GLU A 147 -0.77 14.29 -2.71
N TRP A 148 0.40 13.91 -3.26
CA TRP A 148 1.00 12.60 -3.01
C TRP A 148 1.78 12.62 -1.70
N ARG A 149 1.48 11.70 -0.76
CA ARG A 149 2.23 11.56 0.50
C ARG A 149 2.66 10.10 0.69
N ARG A 150 3.90 9.88 1.14
CA ARG A 150 4.39 8.54 1.51
C ARG A 150 3.92 8.21 2.94
N ILE A 151 3.15 7.15 3.08
CA ILE A 151 2.85 6.52 4.37
C ILE A 151 3.66 5.24 4.52
N HIS A 152 3.99 4.87 5.75
CA HIS A 152 4.67 3.62 6.05
C HIS A 152 4.34 3.13 7.46
N GLN A 153 4.49 1.83 7.69
CA GLN A 153 4.44 1.20 9.00
C GLN A 153 5.32 -0.04 9.00
N SER A 154 5.97 -0.30 10.13
CA SER A 154 6.76 -1.50 10.35
C SER A 154 6.08 -2.40 11.38
N TRP A 155 6.22 -3.72 11.21
CA TRP A 155 5.77 -4.74 12.16
C TRP A 155 6.78 -5.90 12.18
N VAL A 156 6.60 -6.82 13.11
CA VAL A 156 7.30 -8.11 13.15
C VAL A 156 6.25 -9.20 12.96
N THR A 157 6.54 -10.22 12.15
CA THR A 157 5.68 -11.41 12.01
C THR A 157 5.68 -12.25 13.29
N GLY A 158 4.58 -12.96 13.55
CA GLY A 158 4.55 -14.10 14.46
C GLY A 158 5.10 -15.33 13.74
N ASP A 159 4.32 -16.40 13.72
CA ASP A 159 4.65 -17.66 13.04
C ASP A 159 4.30 -17.64 11.53
N GLU A 160 3.81 -16.51 10.98
CA GLU A 160 3.33 -16.47 9.60
C GLU A 160 4.47 -16.62 8.57
N THR A 161 4.25 -17.53 7.61
CA THR A 161 5.10 -17.73 6.42
C THR A 161 4.51 -17.10 5.14
N THR A 162 3.23 -16.75 5.17
CA THR A 162 2.52 -16.00 4.12
C THR A 162 1.55 -15.02 4.75
N ILE A 163 1.44 -13.82 4.18
CA ILE A 163 0.46 -12.81 4.59
C ILE A 163 -0.26 -12.21 3.38
N PRO A 164 -1.60 -12.04 3.39
CA PRO A 164 -2.31 -11.42 2.28
C PRO A 164 -2.02 -9.92 2.27
N LEU A 165 -1.81 -9.33 1.09
CA LEU A 165 -1.74 -7.87 0.93
C LEU A 165 -3.04 -7.34 0.33
N LEU A 166 -3.78 -6.55 1.11
CA LEU A 166 -5.05 -5.94 0.72
C LEU A 166 -5.00 -4.41 0.76
N LEU A 167 -5.84 -3.82 -0.09
CA LEU A 167 -6.35 -2.47 0.03
C LEU A 167 -7.87 -2.47 0.15
N VAL A 168 -8.37 -1.51 0.91
CA VAL A 168 -9.79 -1.25 1.21
C VAL A 168 -10.04 0.27 1.20
#